data_AF-A0A929TXG9-F1
#
_entry.id   AF-A0A929TXG9-F1
#
_cell.length_a   1.000
_cell.length_b   1.000
_cell.length_c   1.000
_cell.angle_alpha   90.00
_cell.angle_beta   90.00
_cell.angle_gamma   90.00
#
_symmetry.space_group_name_H-M   'P 1'
#
loop_
_entity.id
_entity.type
_entity.pdbx_description
1 polymer ?
#
loop_
_entity_poly.entity_id
_entity_poly.type
_entity_poly.pdbx_seq_one_letter_code
_entity_poly.pdbx_strand_id
1 'polypeptide(L)'
;MQTVSGYIEKIIYRNENNGYTVLSVEGDGDDYVFVGTFNYIAEGEFIKAKGNMKLHPNYGEQLFVDEYEIIEPRELDSIEKYLASSAIKGVGEALAKR
;
A
#
# COMPACT_ATOMS: atom_id res chain seq x y z
N MET A 1 -0.04 -8.68 -10.70
CA MET A 1 0.12 -7.68 -9.63
C MET A 1 -0.71 -6.47 -10.00
N GLN A 2 -1.52 -5.98 -9.07
CA GLN A 2 -2.33 -4.76 -9.18
C GLN A 2 -1.68 -3.65 -8.35
N THR A 3 -1.84 -2.40 -8.79
CA THR A 3 -1.40 -1.22 -8.05
C THR A 3 -2.63 -0.45 -7.62
N VAL A 4 -2.75 -0.17 -6.33
CA VAL A 4 -3.86 0.57 -5.74
C VAL A 4 -3.29 1.69 -4.89
N SER A 5 -3.89 2.87 -4.94
CA SER A 5 -3.49 4.04 -4.15
C SER A 5 -4.68 4.68 -3.47
N GLY A 6 -4.46 5.23 -2.28
CA GLY A 6 -5.50 5.87 -1.50
C GLY A 6 -4.99 6.39 -0.16
N TYR A 7 -5.89 6.96 0.64
CA TYR A 7 -5.58 7.43 1.98
C TYR A 7 -5.74 6.32 3.01
N ILE A 8 -4.79 6.20 3.93
CA ILE A 8 -4.91 5.28 5.07
C ILE A 8 -5.97 5.84 6.01
N GLU A 9 -7.20 5.36 5.88
CA GLU A 9 -8.32 5.64 6.78
C GLU A 9 -8.01 5.17 8.20
N LYS A 10 -7.57 3.92 8.31
CA LYS A 10 -7.41 3.26 9.60
C LYS A 10 -6.37 2.15 9.60
N ILE A 11 -5.60 2.07 10.68
CA ILE A 11 -4.77 0.89 10.97
C ILE A 11 -5.62 -0.13 11.74
N ILE A 12 -6.11 -1.17 11.05
CA ILE A 12 -7.00 -2.19 11.63
C ILE A 12 -6.24 -3.06 12.63
N TYR A 13 -5.02 -3.46 12.28
CA TYR A 13 -4.17 -4.30 13.10
C TYR A 13 -2.71 -4.05 12.79
N ARG A 14 -1.85 -4.04 13.80
CA ARG A 14 -0.40 -3.97 13.65
C ARG A 14 0.28 -4.92 14.62
N ASN A 15 1.20 -5.72 14.11
CA ASN A 15 2.10 -6.54 14.91
C ASN A 15 3.46 -5.84 15.02
N GLU A 16 3.78 -5.36 16.21
CA GLU A 16 5.03 -4.62 16.48
C GLU A 16 6.28 -5.49 16.39
N ASN A 17 6.15 -6.83 16.47
CA ASN A 17 7.30 -7.74 16.44
C ASN A 17 7.85 -8.00 15.03
N ASN A 18 6.99 -7.99 14.02
CA ASN A 18 7.37 -8.33 12.64
C ASN A 18 6.89 -7.30 11.58
N GLY A 19 6.22 -6.22 12.00
CA GLY A 19 5.73 -5.16 11.12
C GLY A 19 4.49 -5.54 10.29
N TYR A 20 3.92 -6.72 10.51
CA TYR A 20 2.70 -7.13 9.80
C TYR A 20 1.55 -6.18 10.18
N THR A 21 1.00 -5.51 9.18
CA THR A 21 -0.04 -4.51 9.36
C THR A 21 -1.17 -4.73 8.37
N VAL A 22 -2.39 -4.51 8.85
CA VAL A 22 -3.62 -4.53 8.07
C VAL A 22 -4.18 -3.11 8.09
N LEU A 23 -4.39 -2.54 6.92
CA LEU A 23 -4.82 -1.16 6.71
C LEU A 23 -6.16 -1.12 6.00
N SER A 24 -7.00 -0.17 6.39
CA SER A 24 -8.12 0.31 5.59
C SER A 24 -7.63 1.50 4.78
N VAL A 25 -7.84 1.47 3.48
CA VAL A 25 -7.39 2.49 2.54
C VAL A 25 -8.57 2.91 1.67
N GLU A 26 -8.91 4.20 1.69
CA GLU A 26 -9.94 4.76 0.79
C GLU A 26 -9.25 5.26 -0.49
N GLY A 27 -9.62 4.69 -1.64
CA GLY A 27 -9.05 5.06 -2.94
C GLY A 27 -10.12 5.02 -4.04
N ASP A 28 -10.12 6.01 -4.94
CA ASP A 28 -11.07 6.08 -6.08
C ASP A 28 -12.56 5.95 -5.69
N GLY A 29 -12.92 6.24 -4.44
CA GLY A 29 -14.30 6.11 -3.91
C GLY A 29 -14.67 4.71 -3.42
N ASP A 30 -13.72 3.78 -3.40
CA ASP A 30 -13.86 2.43 -2.85
C ASP A 30 -12.94 2.23 -1.62
N ASP A 31 -13.38 1.35 -0.71
CA ASP A 31 -12.60 0.90 0.44
C ASP A 31 -11.77 -0.34 0.10
N TYR A 32 -10.46 -0.23 0.28
CA TYR A 32 -9.50 -1.32 0.09
C TYR A 32 -8.88 -1.76 1.41
N VAL A 33 -8.64 -3.06 1.55
CA VAL A 33 -7.88 -3.61 2.67
C VAL A 33 -6.49 -4.01 2.21
N PHE A 34 -5.46 -3.34 2.74
CA PHE A 34 -4.06 -3.67 2.43
C PHE A 34 -3.48 -4.53 3.53
N VAL A 35 -2.77 -5.59 3.14
CA VAL A 35 -2.17 -6.56 4.06
C VAL A 35 -0.72 -6.76 3.66
N GLY A 36 0.20 -6.53 4.59
CA GLY A 36 1.63 -6.63 4.32
C GLY A 36 2.48 -6.26 5.51
N THR A 37 3.79 -6.12 5.28
CA THR A 37 4.72 -5.64 6.31
C THR A 37 5.06 -4.18 6.03
N PHE A 38 4.76 -3.31 6.98
CA PHE A 38 4.94 -1.87 6.84
C PHE A 38 5.79 -1.32 7.99
N ASN A 39 6.74 -0.44 7.67
CA ASN A 39 7.64 0.16 8.65
C ASN A 39 7.00 1.38 9.34
N TYR A 40 7.15 2.58 8.75
CA TYR A 40 6.56 3.80 9.29
C TYR A 40 5.35 4.16 8.44
N ILE A 41 4.17 3.90 8.99
CA ILE A 41 2.88 4.25 8.39
C ILE A 41 1.95 4.78 9.48
N ALA A 42 1.11 5.73 9.12
CA ALA A 42 0.16 6.39 9.99
C ALA A 42 -1.16 6.60 9.26
N GLU A 43 -2.24 6.76 10.03
CA GLU A 43 -3.54 7.16 9.51
C GLU A 43 -3.46 8.58 8.95
N GLY A 44 -4.16 8.83 7.84
CA GLY A 44 -4.14 10.11 7.10
C GLY A 44 -3.04 10.22 6.04
N GLU A 45 -2.09 9.30 5.98
CA GLU A 45 -1.06 9.27 4.94
C GLU A 45 -1.62 8.74 3.62
N PHE A 46 -1.14 9.25 2.48
CA PHE A 46 -1.49 8.68 1.17
C PHE A 46 -0.51 7.55 0.85
N ILE A 47 -1.03 6.37 0.56
CA ILE A 47 -0.23 5.18 0.24
C ILE A 47 -0.52 4.72 -1.18
N LYS A 48 0.55 4.39 -1.91
CA LYS A 48 0.48 3.66 -3.18
C LYS A 48 1.11 2.30 -2.99
N ALA A 49 0.32 1.25 -3.11
CA ALA A 49 0.76 -0.12 -2.91
C ALA A 49 0.59 -0.93 -4.19
N LYS A 50 1.52 -1.86 -4.42
CA LYS A 50 1.47 -2.82 -5.51
C LYS A 50 1.57 -4.21 -4.92
N GLY A 51 0.70 -5.09 -5.39
CA GLY A 51 0.52 -6.38 -4.76
C GLY A 51 -0.39 -7.32 -5.53
N ASN A 52 -0.85 -8.35 -4.83
CA ASN A 52 -1.75 -9.35 -5.36
C ASN A 52 -3.11 -9.23 -4.68
N MET A 53 -4.14 -8.85 -5.45
CA MET A 53 -5.50 -8.85 -4.95
C MET A 53 -5.99 -10.28 -4.78
N LYS A 54 -6.50 -10.61 -3.59
CA LYS A 54 -7.13 -11.90 -3.30
C LYS A 54 -8.48 -11.65 -2.65
N LEU A 55 -9.46 -12.43 -3.08
CA LEU A 55 -10.78 -12.42 -2.47
C LEU A 55 -10.75 -13.31 -1.21
N HIS A 56 -10.93 -12.70 -0.04
CA HIS A 56 -11.13 -13.43 1.19
C HIS A 56 -12.62 -13.79 1.34
N PRO A 57 -12.98 -15.07 1.54
CA PRO A 57 -14.38 -15.54 1.49
C PRO A 57 -15.31 -14.87 2.52
N ASN A 58 -14.77 -14.32 3.61
CA ASN A 58 -15.55 -13.67 4.67
C ASN A 58 -15.39 -12.14 4.75
N TYR A 59 -14.32 -11.57 4.15
CA TYR A 59 -13.94 -10.17 4.35
C TYR A 59 -13.86 -9.37 3.05
N GLY A 60 -14.10 -10.00 1.90
CA GLY A 60 -14.02 -9.34 0.61
C GLY A 60 -12.58 -9.26 0.09
N GLU A 61 -12.34 -8.30 -0.79
CA GLU A 61 -11.07 -8.17 -1.51
C GLU A 61 -9.98 -7.58 -0.63
N GLN A 62 -8.82 -8.23 -0.60
CA GLN A 62 -7.64 -7.78 0.12
C GLN A 62 -6.43 -7.74 -0.81
N LEU A 63 -5.72 -6.62 -0.78
CA LEU A 63 -4.48 -6.45 -1.49
C LEU A 63 -3.33 -6.94 -0.61
N PHE A 64 -2.71 -8.04 -0.99
CA PHE A 64 -1.46 -8.49 -0.39
C PHE A 64 -0.33 -7.66 -0.97
N VAL A 65 0.17 -6.72 -0.19
CA VAL A 65 1.14 -5.70 -0.60
C VAL A 65 2.54 -6.31 -0.64
N ASP A 66 3.15 -6.26 -1.81
CA ASP A 66 4.53 -6.67 -2.04
C ASP A 66 5.47 -5.44 -2.01
N GLU A 67 5.02 -4.32 -2.58
CA GLU A 67 5.75 -3.05 -2.67
C GLU A 67 4.82 -1.90 -2.29
N TYR A 68 5.30 -0.89 -1.55
CA TYR A 68 4.52 0.31 -1.26
C TYR A 68 5.38 1.56 -1.18
N GLU A 69 4.73 2.70 -1.39
CA GLU A 69 5.28 4.05 -1.27
C GLU A 69 4.30 4.91 -0.47
N ILE A 70 4.83 5.67 0.49
CA ILE A 70 4.06 6.68 1.24
C ILE A 70 4.34 8.02 0.59
N ILE A 71 3.27 8.71 0.25
CA ILE A 71 3.26 10.00 -0.42
C ILE A 71 2.69 11.00 0.57
N GLU A 72 3.48 12.02 0.91
CA GLU A 72 2.95 13.11 1.72
C GLU A 72 1.92 13.91 0.89
N PRO A 73 0.81 14.38 1.49
CA PRO A 73 -0.24 15.09 0.76
C PRO A 73 0.25 16.39 0.08
N ARG A 74 1.38 16.95 0.52
CA ARG A 74 2.03 18.10 -0.14
C ARG A 74 2.69 17.73 -1.47
N GLU A 75 3.06 16.46 -1.64
CA GLU A 75 3.63 15.92 -2.88
C GLU A 75 2.56 15.48 -3.88
N LEU A 76 1.29 15.31 -3.49
CA LEU A 76 0.21 14.99 -4.45
C LEU A 76 0.07 16.06 -5.55
N ASP A 77 0.22 17.34 -5.19
CA ASP A 77 0.30 18.48 -6.13
C ASP A 77 1.55 18.42 -7.04
N SER A 78 2.60 17.72 -6.60
CA SER A 78 3.86 17.53 -7.33
C SER A 78 3.91 16.21 -8.12
N ILE A 79 3.07 15.22 -7.81
CA ILE A 79 3.01 13.91 -8.46
C ILE A 79 2.45 14.00 -9.88
N GLU A 80 1.54 14.93 -10.17
CA GLU A 80 1.15 15.23 -11.57
C GLU A 80 2.38 15.58 -12.43
N LYS A 81 3.42 16.16 -11.81
CA LYS A 81 4.70 16.48 -12.46
C LYS A 81 5.71 15.32 -12.41
N TYR A 82 5.67 14.48 -11.38
CA TYR A 82 6.58 13.35 -11.17
C TYR A 82 6.21 12.11 -12.01
N LEU A 83 4.92 11.90 -12.31
CA LEU A 83 4.47 10.83 -13.23
C LEU A 83 4.99 11.02 -14.67
N ALA A 84 5.38 12.25 -15.04
CA ALA A 84 5.98 12.56 -16.34
C ALA A 84 7.51 12.35 -16.39
N SER A 85 8.18 12.03 -15.27
CA SER A 85 9.63 11.88 -15.23
C SER A 85 10.12 11.02 -14.07
N SER A 86 10.69 9.85 -14.39
CA SER A 86 11.51 8.96 -13.53
C SER A 86 10.71 7.84 -12.85
N ALA A 87 10.94 6.53 -13.09
CA ALA A 87 12.20 5.78 -13.12
C ALA A 87 12.98 5.81 -11.80
N ILE A 88 12.44 5.26 -10.72
CA ILE A 88 13.21 4.84 -9.52
C ILE A 88 12.56 3.52 -9.02
N LYS A 89 13.20 2.35 -9.18
CA LYS A 89 14.38 1.78 -8.48
C LYS A 89 14.09 1.38 -7.03
N GLY A 90 13.77 0.09 -6.85
CA GLY A 90 14.32 -0.73 -5.77
C GLY A 90 13.49 -0.84 -4.49
N VAL A 91 12.77 -1.96 -4.36
CA VAL A 91 12.75 -2.75 -3.12
C VAL A 91 12.88 -4.24 -3.49
N GLY A 92 14.07 -4.80 -3.24
CA GLY A 92 14.27 -6.17 -2.77
C GLY A 92 14.12 -7.34 -3.75
N GLU A 93 15.24 -7.82 -4.27
CA GLU A 93 15.40 -9.23 -4.63
C GLU A 93 15.02 -10.17 -3.45
N ALA A 94 14.56 -11.39 -3.79
CA ALA A 94 14.17 -12.52 -2.93
C ALA A 94 12.67 -12.54 -2.57
N LEU A 95 11.85 -13.35 -3.24
CA LEU A 95 11.84 -14.80 -3.02
C LEU A 95 11.36 -15.55 -4.27
N ALA A 96 12.28 -15.73 -5.23
CA ALA A 96 12.23 -16.88 -6.11
C ALA A 96 12.80 -18.08 -5.35
N LYS A 97 11.96 -18.83 -4.64
CA LYS A 97 12.22 -20.26 -4.40
C LYS A 97 10.97 -21.01 -3.94
N ARG A 98 10.42 -21.72 -4.93
CA ARG A 98 9.47 -22.84 -4.91
C ARG A 98 7.98 -22.50 -4.85
#